data_AF-A0A2H1W6C4-F1
#
_entry.id   AF-A0A2H1W6C4-F1
#
_cell.length_a   1.000
_cell.length_b   1.000
_cell.length_c   1.000
_cell.angle_alpha   90.00
_cell.angle_beta   90.00
_cell.angle_gamma   90.00
#
_symmetry.space_group_name_H-M   'P 1'
#
loop_
_entity.id
_entity.type
_entity.pdbx_description
1 polymer ?
#
loop_
_entity_poly.entity_id
_entity_poly.type
_entity_poly.pdbx_seq_one_letter_code
_entity_poly.pdbx_strand_id
1 'polypeptide(L)'
;MNINVNVYEVPVVNAVIMHQPAPPESQQNHVQQPPPQVNPPEPQQQHLVERKPKIDKKKKEAIEGQAREIIFKVIKFFESEKQNRGYAYPVENVVKRACAATGLSESTIKRIKRDGLKAEATQTKIAGPKKKRVRKTKVQLDYFQLCALRGIVNSYSVRKEVPTLGKILNAAKVELNYRGGKESLRLILLNKLGIKFKKCEKKNKKPPEQQPQPPQPQPQIPNIMQHQPMQQVMKPVDNQCVYTTMMPHVPPVSY
;
A
#
# COMPACT_ATOMS: atom_id res chain seq x y z
N MET A 1 43.83 19.69 -4.15
CA MET A 1 44.35 18.39 -3.68
C MET A 1 43.96 17.36 -4.73
N ASN A 2 44.88 17.11 -5.66
CA ASN A 2 44.69 16.18 -6.77
C ASN A 2 45.02 14.78 -6.28
N ILE A 3 44.08 13.84 -6.39
CA ILE A 3 44.34 12.43 -6.05
C ILE A 3 44.25 11.63 -7.35
N ASN A 4 45.40 11.05 -7.66
CA ASN A 4 45.76 10.23 -8.80
C ASN A 4 44.96 8.91 -8.77
N VAL A 5 44.26 8.56 -9.85
CA VAL A 5 43.62 7.25 -10.01
C VAL A 5 44.48 6.41 -10.95
N ASN A 6 45.23 5.47 -10.38
CA ASN A 6 46.05 4.53 -11.12
C ASN A 6 45.15 3.44 -11.73
N VAL A 7 45.12 3.38 -13.06
CA VAL A 7 44.50 2.32 -13.86
C VAL A 7 45.56 1.24 -14.05
N TYR A 8 45.30 0.02 -13.58
CA TYR A 8 46.11 -1.15 -13.93
C TYR A 8 45.36 -1.98 -14.98
N GLU A 9 45.99 -2.08 -16.16
CA GLU A 9 45.67 -3.00 -17.25
C GLU A 9 45.79 -4.46 -16.82
N VAL A 10 44.94 -5.30 -17.41
CA VAL A 10 45.00 -6.76 -17.31
C VAL A 10 45.66 -7.30 -18.59
N PRO A 11 46.75 -8.09 -18.53
CA PRO A 11 47.31 -8.68 -19.74
C PRO A 11 46.51 -9.92 -20.17
N VAL A 12 46.16 -9.93 -21.46
CA VAL A 12 45.61 -11.06 -22.21
C VAL A 12 46.71 -12.10 -22.43
N VAL A 13 46.49 -13.33 -21.97
CA VAL A 13 47.43 -14.43 -22.18
C VAL A 13 47.09 -15.13 -23.50
N ASN A 14 47.94 -14.92 -24.52
CA ASN A 14 47.93 -15.68 -25.77
C ASN A 14 48.47 -17.10 -25.51
N ALA A 15 47.73 -18.12 -25.92
CA ALA A 15 48.20 -19.50 -25.95
C ALA A 15 49.04 -19.72 -27.23
N VAL A 16 50.34 -19.97 -27.06
CA VAL A 16 51.25 -20.44 -28.11
C VAL A 16 51.31 -21.96 -28.05
N ILE A 17 50.94 -22.61 -29.15
CA ILE A 17 51.12 -24.05 -29.38
C ILE A 17 52.60 -24.30 -29.73
N MET A 18 53.33 -24.99 -28.86
CA MET A 18 54.66 -25.53 -29.19
C MET A 18 54.57 -27.04 -29.39
N HIS A 19 54.92 -27.48 -30.60
CA HIS A 19 55.20 -28.87 -30.95
C HIS A 19 56.48 -29.33 -30.26
N GLN A 20 56.46 -30.55 -29.73
CA GLN A 20 57.65 -31.25 -29.22
C GLN A 20 57.80 -32.55 -30.01
N PRO A 21 59.00 -32.87 -30.55
CA PRO A 21 59.21 -34.06 -31.36
C PRO A 21 59.51 -35.30 -30.51
N ALA A 22 59.19 -36.46 -31.09
CA ALA A 22 59.36 -37.80 -30.50
C ALA A 22 60.84 -38.20 -30.30
N PRO A 23 61.14 -39.08 -29.33
CA PRO A 23 62.38 -39.85 -29.31
C PRO A 23 62.21 -41.30 -29.80
N PRO A 24 63.32 -41.96 -30.20
CA PRO A 24 63.33 -43.07 -31.15
C PRO A 24 63.23 -44.47 -30.53
N GLU A 25 62.85 -45.40 -31.40
CA GLU A 25 62.84 -46.86 -31.21
C GLU A 25 64.22 -47.43 -30.83
N SER A 26 64.22 -48.39 -29.91
CA SER A 26 65.29 -49.41 -29.84
C SER A 26 64.73 -50.78 -29.44
N GLN A 27 64.77 -51.65 -30.44
CA GLN A 27 65.21 -53.06 -30.45
C GLN A 27 64.58 -54.10 -29.51
N GLN A 28 63.82 -54.94 -30.18
CA GLN A 28 63.54 -56.37 -29.97
C GLN A 28 64.48 -57.12 -29.01
N ASN A 29 63.88 -57.78 -28.02
CA ASN A 29 64.37 -59.07 -27.55
C ASN A 29 63.18 -60.03 -27.38
N HIS A 30 63.24 -61.13 -28.11
CA HIS A 30 62.27 -62.22 -28.12
C HIS A 30 62.71 -63.25 -27.07
N VAL A 31 61.93 -63.45 -26.01
CA VAL A 31 62.06 -64.62 -25.12
C VAL A 31 60.66 -65.14 -24.80
N GLN A 32 60.59 -66.48 -24.73
CA GLN A 32 59.43 -67.36 -24.79
C GLN A 32 58.39 -67.22 -23.66
N GLN A 33 57.13 -67.50 -24.02
CA GLN A 33 56.01 -67.74 -23.11
C GLN A 33 56.20 -69.03 -22.29
N PRO A 34 55.68 -69.06 -21.06
CA PRO A 34 55.08 -70.26 -20.47
C PRO A 34 53.53 -70.21 -20.46
N PRO A 35 52.86 -71.37 -20.35
CA PRO A 35 51.44 -71.62 -20.68
C PRO A 35 50.40 -71.06 -19.67
N PRO A 36 49.09 -71.06 -20.03
CA PRO A 36 48.06 -70.32 -19.30
C PRO A 36 47.64 -71.01 -18.01
N GLN A 37 47.58 -70.24 -16.91
CA GLN A 37 46.95 -70.70 -15.67
C GLN A 37 45.44 -70.45 -15.74
N VAL A 38 44.70 -71.56 -15.74
CA VAL A 38 43.26 -71.66 -15.52
C VAL A 38 42.99 -71.28 -14.06
N ASN A 39 42.34 -70.15 -13.83
CA ASN A 39 41.73 -69.83 -12.54
C ASN A 39 40.23 -70.18 -12.56
N PRO A 40 39.68 -70.75 -11.47
CA PRO A 40 38.28 -71.18 -11.40
C PRO A 40 37.29 -69.99 -11.38
N PRO A 41 36.02 -70.18 -11.80
CA PRO A 41 35.02 -69.12 -11.78
C PRO A 41 34.60 -68.79 -10.34
N GLU A 42 34.86 -67.56 -9.89
CA GLU A 42 34.28 -67.03 -8.65
C GLU A 42 32.77 -66.75 -8.82
N PRO A 43 31.95 -67.07 -7.79
CA PRO A 43 30.51 -66.95 -7.85
C PRO A 43 30.04 -65.48 -7.82
N GLN A 44 29.05 -65.22 -8.67
CA GLN A 44 28.37 -63.94 -8.89
C GLN A 44 27.88 -63.31 -7.57
N GLN A 45 28.53 -62.23 -7.13
CA GLN A 45 27.92 -61.29 -6.19
C GLN A 45 27.01 -60.35 -6.97
N GLN A 46 25.71 -60.50 -6.74
CA GLN A 46 24.66 -59.63 -7.27
C GLN A 46 24.85 -58.22 -6.71
N HIS A 47 25.54 -57.36 -7.45
CA HIS A 47 25.53 -55.93 -7.18
C HIS A 47 24.13 -55.40 -7.45
N LEU A 48 23.34 -55.22 -6.39
CA LEU A 48 22.07 -54.50 -6.41
C LEU A 48 22.38 -53.07 -6.87
N VAL A 49 22.26 -52.82 -8.17
CA VAL A 49 22.29 -51.47 -8.73
C VAL A 49 21.07 -50.75 -8.18
N GLU A 50 21.24 -49.98 -7.10
CA GLU A 50 20.28 -48.94 -6.71
C GLU A 50 20.10 -48.01 -7.91
N ARG A 51 19.05 -48.26 -8.69
CA ARG A 51 18.62 -47.38 -9.76
C ARG A 51 18.23 -46.08 -9.10
N LYS A 52 19.10 -45.06 -9.19
CA LYS A 52 18.76 -43.68 -8.86
C LYS A 52 17.37 -43.37 -9.45
N PRO A 53 16.40 -42.90 -8.64
CA PRO A 53 15.08 -42.62 -9.15
C PRO A 53 15.20 -41.62 -10.30
N LYS A 54 14.64 -41.97 -11.46
CA LYS A 54 14.58 -41.07 -12.62
C LYS A 54 13.76 -39.86 -12.18
N ILE A 55 14.45 -38.76 -11.92
CA ILE A 55 13.82 -37.47 -11.61
C ILE A 55 13.06 -37.06 -12.88
N ASP A 56 11.73 -37.16 -12.83
CA ASP A 56 10.87 -36.59 -13.85
C ASP A 56 11.26 -35.12 -14.03
N LYS A 57 11.65 -34.75 -15.25
CA LYS A 57 12.08 -33.38 -15.58
C LYS A 57 10.89 -32.45 -15.40
N LYS A 58 10.75 -31.90 -14.19
CA LYS A 58 9.73 -30.90 -13.84
C LYS A 58 9.87 -29.70 -14.78
N LYS A 59 8.76 -29.27 -15.39
CA LYS A 59 8.74 -28.11 -16.29
C LYS A 59 9.37 -26.91 -15.56
N LYS A 60 10.28 -26.19 -16.23
CA LYS A 60 10.96 -25.02 -15.65
C LYS A 60 9.91 -23.92 -15.43
N GLU A 61 9.54 -23.67 -14.17
CA GLU A 61 8.67 -22.55 -13.82
C GLU A 61 9.44 -21.23 -13.93
N ALA A 62 8.82 -20.22 -14.54
CA ALA A 62 9.38 -18.88 -14.60
C ALA A 62 9.31 -18.23 -13.21
N ILE A 63 10.48 -17.96 -12.62
CA ILE A 63 10.60 -17.26 -11.34
C ILE A 63 10.62 -15.75 -11.57
N GLU A 64 9.78 -15.02 -10.84
CA GLU A 64 9.69 -13.56 -10.83
C GLU A 64 11.03 -12.88 -10.43
N GLY A 65 11.31 -11.69 -10.96
CA GLY A 65 12.61 -11.01 -10.77
C GLY A 65 12.99 -10.82 -9.30
N GLN A 66 12.04 -10.37 -8.47
CA GLN A 66 12.27 -10.17 -7.03
C GLN A 66 12.64 -11.48 -6.30
N ALA A 67 12.00 -12.59 -6.67
CA ALA A 67 12.30 -13.89 -6.07
C ALA A 67 13.72 -14.36 -6.45
N ARG A 68 14.17 -14.11 -7.68
CA ARG A 68 15.55 -14.40 -8.11
C ARG A 68 16.58 -13.62 -7.30
N GLU A 69 16.32 -12.34 -7.04
CA GLU A 69 17.20 -11.50 -6.24
C GLU A 69 17.33 -12.02 -4.80
N ILE A 70 16.20 -12.39 -4.17
CA ILE A 70 16.21 -12.97 -2.82
C ILE A 70 16.98 -14.29 -2.82
N ILE A 71 16.76 -15.17 -3.80
CA ILE A 71 17.49 -16.44 -3.92
C ILE A 71 19.00 -16.19 -4.04
N PHE A 72 19.41 -15.23 -4.88
CA PHE A 72 20.81 -14.87 -5.04
C PHE A 72 21.44 -14.35 -3.73
N LYS A 73 20.74 -13.50 -2.98
CA LYS A 73 21.19 -13.01 -1.66
C LYS A 73 21.40 -14.16 -0.67
N VAL A 74 20.48 -15.13 -0.65
CA VAL A 74 20.58 -16.31 0.23
C VAL A 74 21.79 -17.17 -0.16
N ILE A 75 22.02 -17.40 -1.45
CA ILE A 75 23.19 -18.15 -1.94
C ILE A 75 24.48 -17.44 -1.49
N LYS A 76 24.57 -16.13 -1.76
CA LYS A 76 25.74 -15.32 -1.37
C LYS A 76 26.01 -15.36 0.14
N PHE A 77 24.96 -15.37 0.95
CA PHE A 77 25.09 -15.48 2.41
C PHE A 77 25.62 -16.85 2.84
N PHE A 78 25.18 -17.95 2.23
CA PHE A 78 25.72 -19.27 2.56
C PHE A 78 27.13 -19.51 2.01
N GLU A 79 27.48 -18.93 0.87
CA GLU A 79 28.84 -18.94 0.36
C GLU A 79 29.82 -18.23 1.31
N SER A 80 29.41 -17.11 1.92
CA SER A 80 30.24 -16.43 2.91
C SER A 80 30.39 -17.22 4.21
N GLU A 81 29.33 -17.90 4.70
CA GLU A 81 29.44 -18.82 5.84
C GLU A 81 30.39 -19.99 5.54
N LYS A 82 30.34 -20.54 4.30
CA LYS A 82 31.27 -21.59 3.85
C LYS A 82 32.72 -21.10 3.83
N GLN A 83 32.96 -19.89 3.31
CA GLN A 83 34.29 -19.29 3.24
C GLN A 83 34.87 -19.01 4.63
N ASN A 84 34.02 -18.55 5.56
CA ASN A 84 34.41 -18.24 6.94
C ASN A 84 34.53 -19.49 7.84
N ARG A 85 34.22 -20.68 7.32
CA ARG A 85 34.20 -21.96 8.07
C ARG A 85 33.40 -21.88 9.38
N GLY A 86 32.31 -21.13 9.37
CA GLY A 86 31.52 -20.88 10.56
C GLY A 86 30.23 -20.13 10.26
N TYR A 87 29.27 -20.25 11.18
CA TYR A 87 28.00 -19.54 11.07
C TYR A 87 28.15 -18.12 11.60
N ALA A 88 27.78 -17.13 10.78
CA ALA A 88 27.74 -15.73 11.23
C ALA A 88 26.62 -15.49 12.25
N TYR A 89 25.55 -16.29 12.16
CA TYR A 89 24.43 -16.29 13.09
C TYR A 89 24.17 -17.71 13.60
N PRO A 90 23.97 -17.92 14.91
CA PRO A 90 23.67 -19.25 15.46
C PRO A 90 22.45 -19.90 14.78
N VAL A 91 22.49 -21.22 14.63
CA VAL A 91 21.45 -22.00 13.93
C VAL A 91 20.11 -21.91 14.66
N GLU A 92 20.15 -21.77 15.99
CA GLU A 92 19.00 -21.58 16.87
C GLU A 92 18.26 -20.28 16.55
N ASN A 93 18.99 -19.25 16.13
CA ASN A 93 18.47 -17.93 15.81
C ASN A 93 17.98 -17.83 14.36
N VAL A 94 17.06 -18.73 13.98
CA VAL A 94 16.53 -18.90 12.61
C VAL A 94 16.02 -17.58 12.00
N VAL A 95 15.35 -16.73 12.79
CA VAL A 95 14.79 -15.46 12.29
C VAL A 95 15.88 -14.48 11.92
N LYS A 96 16.88 -14.27 12.79
CA LYS A 96 17.99 -13.34 12.53
C LYS A 96 18.84 -13.80 11.35
N ARG A 97 19.10 -15.11 11.27
CA ARG A 97 19.82 -15.71 10.14
C ARG A 97 19.06 -15.54 8.82
N ALA A 98 17.75 -15.77 8.82
CA ALA A 98 16.91 -15.54 7.63
C ALA A 98 16.86 -14.06 7.22
N CYS A 99 16.83 -13.13 8.17
CA CYS A 99 16.93 -11.69 7.88
C CYS A 99 18.25 -11.35 7.19
N ALA A 100 19.38 -11.84 7.70
CA ALA A 100 20.69 -11.61 7.09
C ALA A 100 20.79 -12.22 5.68
N ALA A 101 20.26 -13.42 5.49
CA ALA A 101 20.31 -14.12 4.21
C ALA A 101 19.40 -13.50 3.13
N THR A 102 18.21 -13.03 3.52
CA THR A 102 17.21 -12.51 2.57
C THR A 102 17.26 -10.98 2.41
N GLY A 103 17.84 -10.27 3.37
CA GLY A 103 17.80 -8.81 3.46
C GLY A 103 16.43 -8.23 3.82
N LEU A 104 15.52 -9.04 4.37
CA LEU A 104 14.18 -8.62 4.78
C LEU A 104 14.11 -8.30 6.27
N SER A 105 13.17 -7.44 6.67
CA SER A 105 12.95 -7.10 8.07
C SER A 105 12.50 -8.29 8.92
N GLU A 106 12.84 -8.27 10.20
CA GLU A 106 12.43 -9.29 11.17
C GLU A 106 10.91 -9.46 11.23
N SER A 107 10.17 -8.34 11.16
CA SER A 107 8.71 -8.34 11.11
C SER A 107 8.16 -9.06 9.88
N THR A 108 8.82 -8.91 8.72
CA THR A 108 8.44 -9.57 7.47
C THR A 108 8.70 -11.08 7.56
N ILE A 109 9.87 -11.49 8.03
CA ILE A 109 10.21 -12.91 8.21
C ILE A 109 9.28 -13.59 9.21
N LYS A 110 9.02 -12.98 10.38
CA LYS A 110 8.06 -13.49 11.37
C LYS A 110 6.65 -13.62 10.79
N ARG A 111 6.23 -12.66 9.96
CA ARG A 111 4.93 -12.73 9.29
C ARG A 111 4.88 -13.88 8.28
N ILE A 112 5.90 -14.02 7.43
CA ILE A 112 6.00 -15.13 6.47
C ILE A 112 6.00 -16.48 7.19
N LYS A 113 6.75 -16.62 8.29
CA LYS A 113 6.76 -17.85 9.11
C LYS A 113 5.35 -18.20 9.62
N ARG A 114 4.62 -17.23 10.16
CA ARG A 114 3.23 -17.44 10.62
C ARG A 114 2.29 -17.80 9.47
N ASP A 115 2.41 -17.12 8.33
CA ASP A 115 1.58 -17.37 7.16
C ASP A 115 1.90 -18.76 6.55
N GLY A 116 3.16 -19.19 6.60
CA GLY A 116 3.62 -20.54 6.22
C GLY A 116 3.04 -21.64 7.10
N LEU A 117 3.12 -21.51 8.43
CA LEU A 117 2.52 -22.48 9.36
C LEU A 117 1.01 -22.62 9.16
N LYS A 118 0.31 -21.51 8.89
CA LYS A 118 -1.13 -21.55 8.57
C LYS A 118 -1.40 -22.28 7.25
N ALA A 119 -0.58 -22.02 6.25
CA ALA A 119 -0.71 -22.64 4.93
C ALA A 119 -0.45 -24.16 5.01
N GLU A 120 0.57 -24.57 5.77
CA GLU A 120 0.88 -25.97 6.06
C GLU A 120 -0.26 -26.68 6.80
N ALA A 121 -0.77 -26.07 7.87
CA ALA A 121 -1.91 -26.61 8.63
C ALA A 121 -3.19 -26.75 7.79
N THR A 122 -3.39 -25.87 6.80
CA THR A 122 -4.56 -25.89 5.91
C THR A 122 -4.28 -26.68 4.61
N GLN A 123 -3.07 -27.19 4.40
CA GLN A 123 -2.59 -27.78 3.13
C GLN A 123 -2.83 -26.87 1.91
N THR A 124 -2.70 -25.57 2.09
CA THR A 124 -2.86 -24.56 1.04
C THR A 124 -1.55 -23.86 0.72
N LYS A 125 -1.51 -23.10 -0.38
CA LYS A 125 -0.36 -22.27 -0.73
C LYS A 125 -0.30 -21.03 0.17
N ILE A 126 0.92 -20.54 0.46
CA ILE A 126 1.09 -19.28 1.21
C ILE A 126 0.34 -18.17 0.49
N ALA A 127 -0.51 -17.46 1.24
CA ALA A 127 -1.32 -16.39 0.68
C ALA A 127 -0.43 -15.25 0.17
N GLY A 128 -0.62 -14.88 -1.10
CA GLY A 128 0.09 -13.76 -1.70
C GLY A 128 -0.34 -12.40 -1.13
N PRO A 129 0.28 -11.30 -1.61
CA PRO A 129 -0.12 -9.95 -1.23
C PRO A 129 -1.62 -9.74 -1.37
N LYS A 130 -2.26 -9.25 -0.31
CA LYS A 130 -3.71 -9.01 -0.30
C LYS A 130 -4.05 -8.00 -1.40
N LYS A 131 -4.97 -8.37 -2.29
CA LYS A 131 -5.50 -7.48 -3.33
C LYS A 131 -5.94 -6.17 -2.69
N LYS A 132 -5.62 -5.03 -3.32
CA LYS A 132 -6.04 -3.71 -2.85
C LYS A 132 -7.57 -3.70 -2.73
N ARG A 133 -8.08 -3.39 -1.53
CA ARG A 133 -9.53 -3.30 -1.30
C ARG A 133 -10.07 -2.09 -2.06
N VAL A 134 -10.82 -2.33 -3.12
CA VAL A 134 -11.58 -1.28 -3.81
C VAL A 134 -12.71 -0.80 -2.87
N ARG A 135 -12.70 0.48 -2.52
CA ARG A 135 -13.81 1.09 -1.78
C ARG A 135 -14.97 1.30 -2.76
N LYS A 136 -16.09 0.60 -2.58
CA LYS A 136 -17.32 0.89 -3.34
C LYS A 136 -17.79 2.30 -2.99
N THR A 137 -17.98 3.17 -3.99
CA THR A 137 -18.74 4.42 -3.81
C THR A 137 -20.18 4.04 -3.50
N LYS A 138 -20.59 4.21 -2.25
CA LYS A 138 -21.79 3.54 -1.71
C LYS A 138 -23.12 4.11 -2.20
N VAL A 139 -23.12 5.22 -2.94
CA VAL A 139 -24.34 5.90 -3.36
C VAL A 139 -24.32 6.10 -4.86
N GLN A 140 -25.03 5.20 -5.54
CA GLN A 140 -25.45 5.41 -6.92
C GLN A 140 -26.80 6.12 -6.84
N LEU A 141 -26.92 7.25 -7.54
CA LEU A 141 -28.19 7.93 -7.73
C LEU A 141 -28.70 7.61 -9.13
N ASP A 142 -30.00 7.36 -9.21
CA ASP A 142 -30.69 7.17 -10.47
C ASP A 142 -30.79 8.49 -11.25
N TYR A 143 -31.08 8.43 -12.55
CA TYR A 143 -31.26 9.60 -13.40
C TYR A 143 -32.30 10.58 -12.85
N PHE A 144 -33.43 10.06 -12.36
CA PHE A 144 -34.48 10.86 -11.73
C PHE A 144 -33.98 11.58 -10.46
N GLN A 145 -33.22 10.87 -9.63
CA GLN A 145 -32.63 11.44 -8.41
C GLN A 145 -31.58 12.50 -8.73
N LEU A 146 -30.80 12.32 -9.80
CA LEU A 146 -29.85 13.32 -10.29
C LEU A 146 -30.57 14.58 -10.79
N CYS A 147 -31.68 14.42 -11.51
CA CYS A 147 -32.50 15.54 -11.97
C CYS A 147 -33.09 16.32 -10.79
N ALA A 148 -33.70 15.62 -9.84
CA ALA A 148 -34.25 16.24 -8.64
C ALA A 148 -33.15 16.92 -7.80
N LEU A 149 -31.97 16.31 -7.67
CA LEU A 149 -30.83 16.92 -6.98
C LEU A 149 -30.38 18.22 -7.67
N ARG A 150 -30.37 18.26 -9.01
CA ARG A 150 -30.11 19.50 -9.77
C ARG A 150 -31.19 20.55 -9.49
N GLY A 151 -32.46 20.16 -9.43
CA GLY A 151 -33.57 21.03 -9.05
C GLY A 151 -33.41 21.64 -7.65
N ILE A 152 -33.03 20.82 -6.66
CA ILE A 152 -32.74 21.26 -5.30
C ILE A 152 -31.63 22.30 -5.30
N VAL A 153 -30.53 22.07 -6.02
CA VAL A 153 -29.42 23.05 -6.10
C VAL A 153 -29.91 24.35 -6.76
N ASN A 154 -30.67 24.27 -7.85
CA ASN A 154 -31.17 25.45 -8.56
C ASN A 154 -32.18 26.27 -7.73
N SER A 155 -32.96 25.61 -6.86
CA SER A 155 -33.90 26.29 -5.96
C SER A 155 -33.23 27.32 -5.04
N TYR A 156 -31.96 27.11 -4.67
CA TYR A 156 -31.20 28.08 -3.86
C TYR A 156 -30.77 29.30 -4.67
N SER A 157 -30.45 29.10 -5.96
CA SER A 157 -30.18 30.21 -6.89
C SER A 157 -31.41 31.09 -7.08
N VAL A 158 -32.59 30.49 -7.22
CA VAL A 158 -33.88 31.21 -7.35
C VAL A 158 -34.21 32.00 -6.07
N ARG A 159 -34.00 31.39 -4.90
CA ARG A 159 -34.22 32.04 -3.59
C ARG A 159 -33.15 33.08 -3.22
N LYS A 160 -32.15 33.31 -4.07
CA LYS A 160 -30.99 34.18 -3.81
C LYS A 160 -30.23 33.84 -2.52
N GLU A 161 -30.25 32.57 -2.12
CA GLU A 161 -29.48 32.05 -0.99
C GLU A 161 -28.22 31.32 -1.45
N VAL A 162 -27.14 31.37 -0.66
CA VAL A 162 -25.90 30.64 -0.99
C VAL A 162 -26.11 29.13 -0.80
N PRO A 163 -26.02 28.30 -1.87
CA PRO A 163 -26.13 26.85 -1.75
C PRO A 163 -24.87 26.32 -1.07
N THR A 164 -24.96 26.01 0.21
CA THR A 164 -23.91 25.29 0.91
C THR A 164 -24.15 23.79 0.79
N LEU A 165 -23.05 23.01 0.78
CA LEU A 165 -23.14 21.56 0.71
C LEU A 165 -23.96 20.95 1.85
N GLY A 166 -23.99 21.60 3.03
CA GLY A 166 -24.82 21.19 4.16
C GLY A 166 -26.31 21.40 3.93
N LYS A 167 -26.70 22.58 3.42
CA LYS A 167 -28.10 22.88 3.07
C LYS A 167 -28.63 21.91 1.99
N ILE A 168 -27.83 21.67 0.95
CA ILE A 168 -28.20 20.73 -0.11
C ILE A 168 -28.29 19.30 0.43
N LEU A 169 -27.38 18.89 1.33
CA LEU A 169 -27.44 17.56 1.94
C LEU A 169 -28.71 17.36 2.78
N ASN A 170 -29.12 18.36 3.55
CA ASN A 170 -30.34 18.28 4.35
C ASN A 170 -31.57 18.23 3.44
N ALA A 171 -31.65 19.10 2.44
CA ALA A 171 -32.74 19.06 1.46
C ALA A 171 -32.78 17.72 0.69
N ALA A 172 -31.63 17.21 0.25
CA ALA A 172 -31.57 15.91 -0.45
C ALA A 172 -31.94 14.73 0.45
N LYS A 173 -31.68 14.80 1.76
CA LYS A 173 -32.14 13.79 2.73
C LYS A 173 -33.67 13.81 2.88
N VAL A 174 -34.27 14.99 2.93
CA VAL A 174 -35.71 15.16 3.10
C VAL A 174 -36.47 14.80 1.82
N GLU A 175 -36.07 15.36 0.68
CA GLU A 175 -36.80 15.22 -0.60
C GLU A 175 -36.52 13.89 -1.31
N LEU A 176 -35.28 13.37 -1.21
CA LEU A 176 -34.80 12.24 -2.02
C LEU A 176 -34.36 11.04 -1.18
N ASN A 177 -34.57 11.07 0.14
CA ASN A 177 -34.11 10.03 1.06
C ASN A 177 -32.62 9.68 0.89
N TYR A 178 -31.80 10.71 0.64
CA TYR A 178 -30.38 10.53 0.35
C TYR A 178 -29.60 9.89 1.51
N ARG A 179 -29.10 8.67 1.33
CA ARG A 179 -28.35 7.93 2.35
C ARG A 179 -26.85 8.30 2.46
N GLY A 180 -26.34 9.10 1.53
CA GLY A 180 -24.91 9.41 1.46
C GLY A 180 -24.42 10.45 2.46
N GLY A 181 -23.09 10.51 2.59
CA GLY A 181 -22.41 11.54 3.37
C GLY A 181 -22.10 12.79 2.54
N LYS A 182 -21.57 13.81 3.22
CA LYS A 182 -21.19 15.11 2.63
C LYS A 182 -20.19 14.96 1.47
N GLU A 183 -19.15 14.14 1.63
CA GLU A 183 -18.15 13.91 0.59
C GLU A 183 -18.71 13.12 -0.59
N SER A 184 -19.60 12.16 -0.35
CA SER A 184 -20.29 11.43 -1.43
C SER A 184 -21.16 12.38 -2.26
N LEU A 185 -21.88 13.29 -1.60
CA LEU A 185 -22.69 14.30 -2.27
C LEU A 185 -21.83 15.25 -3.10
N ARG A 186 -20.69 15.71 -2.56
CA ARG A 186 -19.73 16.55 -3.27
C ARG A 186 -19.21 15.87 -4.54
N LEU A 187 -18.84 14.59 -4.44
CA LEU A 187 -18.36 13.81 -5.60
C LEU A 187 -19.44 13.62 -6.65
N ILE A 188 -20.69 13.39 -6.25
CA ILE A 188 -21.82 13.27 -7.17
C ILE A 188 -22.08 14.61 -7.87
N LEU A 189 -22.13 15.71 -7.11
CA LEU A 189 -22.32 17.05 -7.67
C LEU A 189 -21.20 17.43 -8.64
N LEU A 190 -19.95 17.05 -8.34
CA LEU A 190 -18.79 17.29 -9.21
C LEU A 190 -18.79 16.41 -10.45
N ASN A 191 -18.92 15.08 -10.29
CA ASN A 191 -18.70 14.12 -11.37
C ASN A 191 -19.93 13.90 -12.26
N LYS A 192 -21.14 14.06 -11.71
CA LYS A 192 -22.40 13.80 -12.43
C LYS A 192 -23.11 15.08 -12.86
N LEU A 193 -23.03 16.15 -12.06
CA LEU A 193 -23.71 17.41 -12.35
C LEU A 193 -22.77 18.53 -12.78
N GLY A 194 -21.45 18.37 -12.65
CA GLY A 194 -20.44 19.36 -13.03
C GLY A 194 -20.35 20.57 -12.08
N ILE A 195 -21.01 20.53 -10.92
CA ILE A 195 -21.15 21.67 -10.00
C ILE A 195 -19.95 21.70 -9.06
N LYS A 196 -19.15 22.77 -9.15
CA LYS A 196 -17.97 22.99 -8.30
C LYS A 196 -18.30 23.99 -7.18
N PHE A 197 -18.11 23.58 -5.93
CA PHE A 197 -18.18 24.50 -4.79
C PHE A 197 -16.86 25.25 -4.66
N LYS A 198 -16.89 26.58 -4.76
CA LYS A 198 -15.76 27.44 -4.44
C LYS A 198 -15.72 27.71 -2.94
N LYS A 199 -14.53 27.71 -2.35
CA LYS A 199 -14.33 28.14 -0.96
C LYS A 199 -14.68 29.63 -0.87
N CYS A 200 -15.67 29.99 -0.07
CA CYS A 200 -15.92 31.40 0.24
C CYS A 200 -14.72 31.91 1.05
N GLU A 201 -14.04 32.95 0.54
CA GLU A 201 -13.11 33.71 1.36
C GLU A 201 -13.92 34.43 2.43
N LYS A 202 -13.52 34.30 3.70
CA LYS A 202 -14.14 34.99 4.83
C LYS A 202 -13.77 36.48 4.77
N LYS A 203 -14.36 37.22 3.82
CA LYS A 203 -14.43 38.68 3.91
C LYS A 203 -15.83 38.97 4.44
N ASN A 204 -15.89 39.59 5.62
CA ASN A 204 -17.09 39.97 6.36
C ASN A 204 -18.27 40.30 5.42
N LYS A 205 -19.32 39.46 5.40
CA LYS A 205 -20.55 39.76 4.69
C LYS A 205 -21.62 40.17 5.70
N LYS A 206 -21.81 41.48 5.83
CA LYS A 206 -23.14 42.03 6.06
C LYS A 206 -24.06 41.50 4.93
N PRO A 207 -25.33 41.16 5.21
CA PRO A 207 -26.30 40.87 4.16
C PRO A 207 -26.40 42.04 3.17
N PRO A 208 -26.68 41.81 1.88
CA PRO A 208 -26.97 42.90 0.96
C PRO A 208 -28.18 43.69 1.49
N GLU A 209 -27.93 44.96 1.75
CA GLU A 209 -28.89 45.98 2.15
C GLU A 209 -30.02 46.05 1.12
N GLN A 210 -31.27 45.91 1.58
CA GLN A 210 -32.44 46.26 0.78
C GLN A 210 -32.31 47.75 0.42
N GLN A 211 -32.40 48.07 -0.87
CA GLN A 211 -32.44 49.46 -1.33
C GLN A 211 -33.65 50.16 -0.68
N PRO A 212 -33.48 51.36 -0.07
CA PRO A 212 -34.60 52.15 0.39
C PRO A 212 -35.46 52.56 -0.81
N GLN A 213 -36.76 52.26 -0.76
CA GLN A 213 -37.72 52.82 -1.71
C GLN A 213 -37.75 54.35 -1.55
N PRO A 214 -37.80 55.15 -2.64
CA PRO A 214 -37.93 56.60 -2.53
C PRO A 214 -39.27 56.97 -1.90
N PRO A 215 -39.31 57.98 -1.01
CA PRO A 215 -40.52 58.34 -0.27
C PRO A 215 -41.62 58.87 -1.22
N GLN A 216 -42.80 58.27 -1.12
CA GLN A 216 -44.03 58.79 -1.70
C GLN A 216 -44.45 60.08 -0.95
N PRO A 217 -44.84 61.17 -1.62
CA PRO A 217 -45.33 62.36 -0.96
C PRO A 217 -46.72 62.12 -0.35
N GLN A 218 -46.84 62.29 0.98
CA GLN A 218 -48.12 62.30 1.68
C GLN A 218 -48.78 63.69 1.59
N PRO A 219 -50.11 63.78 1.42
CA PRO A 219 -50.83 65.05 1.54
C PRO A 219 -50.86 65.54 2.99
N GLN A 220 -50.72 66.85 3.15
CA GLN A 220 -50.63 67.58 4.42
C GLN A 220 -51.98 67.55 5.17
N ILE A 221 -51.95 67.31 6.49
CA ILE A 221 -53.05 67.61 7.41
C ILE A 221 -52.49 68.53 8.52
N PRO A 222 -53.19 69.60 8.94
CA PRO A 222 -52.62 70.61 9.83
C PRO A 222 -52.59 70.19 11.31
N ASN A 223 -51.37 70.19 11.84
CA ASN A 223 -50.91 70.76 13.12
C ASN A 223 -51.91 70.89 14.29
N ILE A 224 -51.70 70.10 15.36
CA ILE A 224 -52.01 70.53 16.75
C ILE A 224 -50.95 69.96 17.71
N MET A 225 -50.06 70.84 18.16
CA MET A 225 -49.59 71.05 19.55
C MET A 225 -49.25 69.85 20.46
N GLN A 226 -47.97 69.71 20.83
CA GLN A 226 -47.40 69.95 22.18
C GLN A 226 -46.10 69.16 22.43
N HIS A 227 -45.05 69.87 22.82
CA HIS A 227 -43.77 69.39 23.38
C HIS A 227 -44.01 68.80 24.79
N GLN A 228 -43.23 67.86 25.38
CA GLN A 228 -41.82 67.95 25.82
C GLN A 228 -41.38 66.59 26.49
N PRO A 229 -40.17 66.39 27.09
CA PRO A 229 -39.23 65.32 26.68
C PRO A 229 -38.68 64.38 27.82
N MET A 230 -37.64 63.59 27.48
CA MET A 230 -36.68 62.83 28.33
C MET A 230 -37.16 61.46 28.90
N GLN A 231 -36.37 60.38 29.06
CA GLN A 231 -34.94 60.00 28.96
C GLN A 231 -34.94 58.45 28.82
N GLN A 232 -34.29 57.83 27.83
CA GLN A 232 -33.00 57.13 27.91
C GLN A 232 -32.80 56.08 29.04
N VAL A 233 -32.50 54.82 28.65
CA VAL A 233 -31.32 53.99 29.06
C VAL A 233 -31.62 52.48 29.29
N MET A 234 -30.77 51.66 28.63
CA MET A 234 -30.42 50.23 28.82
C MET A 234 -31.24 49.09 28.17
N LYS A 235 -30.61 48.47 27.16
CA LYS A 235 -30.59 47.02 26.83
C LYS A 235 -29.55 46.33 27.77
N PRO A 236 -29.37 44.98 27.85
CA PRO A 236 -29.83 43.91 26.94
C PRO A 236 -30.32 42.59 27.60
N VAL A 237 -30.74 41.69 26.71
CA VAL A 237 -31.03 40.26 26.85
C VAL A 237 -29.77 39.45 27.13
N ASP A 238 -29.83 38.49 28.06
CA ASP A 238 -28.99 37.29 28.09
C ASP A 238 -29.81 36.08 28.60
N ASN A 239 -30.29 35.25 27.67
CA ASN A 239 -30.79 33.91 27.99
C ASN A 239 -29.62 32.93 27.87
N GLN A 240 -28.91 32.72 28.98
CA GLN A 240 -27.85 31.74 29.12
C GLN A 240 -28.46 30.35 29.30
N CYS A 241 -28.33 29.50 28.27
CA CYS A 241 -28.76 28.12 28.30
C CYS A 241 -27.69 27.28 29.02
N VAL A 242 -27.96 26.89 30.27
CA VAL A 242 -27.06 26.09 31.11
C VAL A 242 -27.22 24.61 30.72
N TYR A 243 -26.22 24.03 30.06
CA TYR A 243 -26.13 22.59 29.87
C TYR A 243 -25.29 22.03 31.03
N THR A 244 -25.97 21.55 32.07
CA THR A 244 -25.35 20.82 33.17
C THR A 244 -25.00 19.41 32.71
N THR A 245 -23.69 19.16 32.65
CA THR A 245 -23.05 17.87 32.41
C THR A 245 -23.29 16.94 33.60
N MET A 246 -24.15 15.94 33.44
CA MET A 246 -24.28 14.82 34.40
C MET A 246 -23.38 13.67 33.95
N MET A 247 -22.16 13.58 34.47
CA MET A 247 -21.38 12.34 34.42
C MET A 247 -21.53 11.58 35.76
N PRO A 248 -21.83 10.27 35.74
CA PRO A 248 -21.86 9.46 36.94
C PRO A 248 -20.44 9.11 37.42
N HIS A 249 -20.22 9.33 38.72
CA HIS A 249 -19.01 9.02 39.48
C HIS A 249 -18.83 7.50 39.61
N VAL A 250 -17.69 6.96 39.16
CA VAL A 250 -17.29 5.56 39.39
C VAL A 250 -16.42 5.50 40.65
N PRO A 251 -16.77 4.70 41.67
CA PRO A 251 -15.96 4.60 42.89
C PRO A 251 -14.65 3.82 42.65
N PRO A 252 -13.59 4.14 43.44
CA PRO A 252 -12.27 3.53 43.26
C PRO A 252 -12.25 2.06 43.71
N VAL A 253 -11.58 1.23 42.91
CA VAL A 253 -11.25 -0.17 43.24
C VAL A 253 -10.07 -0.16 44.20
N SER A 254 -10.26 -0.74 45.39
CA SER A 254 -9.18 -1.03 46.35
C SER A 254 -8.35 -2.22 45.86
N TYR A 255 -7.02 -2.05 45.92
CA TYR A 255 -6.01 -3.09 45.66
C TYR A 255 -6.05 -4.21 46.69
#